data_AF-A0A6L6CXK9-F1
#
_entry.id   AF-A0A6L6CXK9-F1
#
_cell.length_a   1.000
_cell.length_b   1.000
_cell.length_c   1.000
_cell.angle_alpha   90.00
_cell.angle_beta   90.00
_cell.angle_gamma   90.00
#
_symmetry.space_group_name_H-M   'P 1'
#
loop_
_entity.id
_entity.type
_entity.pdbx_description
1 polymer ?
#
loop_
_entity_poly.entity_id
_entity_poly.type
_entity_poly.pdbx_seq_one_letter_code
_entity_poly.pdbx_strand_id
1 'polypeptide(L)'
;VADDLCILLPDEDGVPRLAAAVLCSPNRWRLAEKIDGTMASIHSPVARYEEDLNSPVNSVMMRLSPERPMWRINWGISNHPALFQPDTPPMTPEMDAADMWFRVEWQTLRRLPITGGILFTIRTYVEKLSDFMERDQPLVQDIAELVNKIHEDVAVYKSIAPYREKLFAYFETR
;
A
#
# COMPACT_ATOMS: atom_id res chain seq x y z
N VAL A 1 16.41 0.00 -11.53
CA VAL A 1 15.36 0.66 -10.72
C VAL A 1 15.00 -0.29 -9.59
N ALA A 2 14.82 0.18 -8.36
CA ALA A 2 14.50 -0.70 -7.23
C ALA A 2 13.01 -0.64 -6.83
N ASP A 3 12.22 0.12 -7.56
CA ASP A 3 10.76 0.16 -7.48
C ASP A 3 10.18 -1.06 -8.21
N ASP A 4 9.08 -1.58 -7.68
CA ASP A 4 8.18 -2.41 -8.48
C ASP A 4 7.49 -1.53 -9.52
N LEU A 5 7.25 -2.07 -10.71
CA LEU A 5 6.72 -1.35 -11.86
C LEU A 5 5.49 -2.06 -12.38
N CYS A 6 4.40 -1.34 -12.57
CA CYS A 6 3.17 -1.82 -13.17
C CYS A 6 2.81 -0.93 -14.37
N ILE A 7 2.39 -1.54 -15.47
CA ILE A 7 1.92 -0.84 -16.67
C ILE A 7 0.44 -1.17 -16.86
N LEU A 8 -0.39 -0.12 -16.88
CA LEU A 8 -1.78 -0.21 -17.24
C LEU A 8 -1.96 0.23 -18.69
N LEU A 9 -2.61 -0.59 -19.51
CA LEU A 9 -3.01 -0.22 -20.87
C LEU A 9 -4.55 -0.24 -20.97
N PRO A 10 -5.15 0.69 -21.74
CA PRO A 10 -6.58 0.63 -22.00
C PRO A 10 -6.92 -0.62 -22.83
N ASP A 11 -8.04 -1.27 -22.52
CA ASP A 11 -8.67 -2.26 -23.41
C ASP A 11 -9.45 -1.59 -24.55
N GLU A 12 -10.22 -2.40 -25.30
CA GLU A 12 -11.02 -1.93 -26.46
C GLU A 12 -12.06 -0.87 -26.07
N ASP A 13 -12.56 -0.92 -24.83
CA ASP A 13 -13.53 0.03 -24.28
C ASP A 13 -12.84 1.22 -23.58
N GLY A 14 -11.51 1.28 -23.59
CA GLY A 14 -10.72 2.33 -22.95
C GLY A 14 -10.48 2.14 -21.45
N VAL A 15 -10.83 0.97 -20.89
CA VAL A 15 -10.69 0.69 -19.45
C VAL A 15 -9.25 0.26 -19.15
N PRO A 16 -8.54 0.91 -18.20
CA PRO A 16 -7.18 0.52 -17.85
C PRO A 16 -7.11 -0.87 -17.22
N ARG A 17 -6.24 -1.72 -17.77
CA ARG A 17 -5.93 -3.08 -17.31
C ARG A 17 -4.45 -3.28 -17.03
N LEU A 18 -4.11 -4.08 -16.02
CA LEU A 18 -2.72 -4.43 -15.70
C LEU A 18 -2.10 -5.32 -16.77
N ALA A 19 -1.43 -4.71 -17.74
CA ALA A 19 -0.88 -5.39 -18.91
C ALA A 19 0.50 -6.00 -18.66
N ALA A 20 1.30 -5.38 -17.78
CA ALA A 20 2.63 -5.87 -17.43
C ALA A 20 3.05 -5.39 -16.05
N ALA A 21 3.92 -6.16 -15.38
CA ALA A 21 4.58 -5.69 -14.17
C ALA A 21 5.90 -6.40 -13.89
N VAL A 22 6.78 -5.73 -13.15
CA VAL A 22 7.87 -6.31 -12.39
C VAL A 22 7.54 -6.09 -10.91
N LEU A 23 7.28 -7.18 -10.19
CA LEU A 23 6.78 -7.15 -8.81
C LEU A 23 7.72 -7.96 -7.90
N CYS A 24 8.70 -7.28 -7.30
CA CYS A 24 9.75 -7.86 -6.45
C CYS A 24 9.52 -7.57 -4.96
N SER A 25 8.65 -6.62 -4.61
CA SER A 25 8.30 -6.26 -3.23
C SER A 25 6.78 -6.26 -3.00
N PRO A 26 6.04 -7.33 -3.35
CA PRO A 26 4.61 -7.39 -3.10
C PRO A 26 4.30 -7.27 -1.61
N ASN A 27 3.11 -6.74 -1.32
CA ASN A 27 2.55 -6.63 0.02
C ASN A 27 1.21 -7.37 0.08
N ARG A 28 1.32 -8.69 0.19
CA ARG A 28 0.22 -9.67 0.31
C ARG A 28 -0.68 -9.75 -0.93
N TRP A 29 -0.07 -9.68 -2.10
CA TRP A 29 -0.75 -9.97 -3.36
C TRP A 29 0.21 -10.56 -4.39
N ARG A 30 -0.33 -11.36 -5.31
CA ARG A 30 0.43 -12.02 -6.37
C ARG A 30 0.11 -11.40 -7.72
N LEU A 31 1.14 -11.12 -8.51
CA LEU A 31 0.95 -10.60 -9.88
C LEU A 31 0.09 -11.53 -10.73
N ALA A 32 0.31 -12.84 -10.63
CA ALA A 32 -0.44 -13.84 -11.40
C ALA A 32 -1.96 -13.81 -11.16
N GLU A 33 -2.41 -13.30 -10.00
CA GLU A 33 -3.83 -13.18 -9.65
C GLU A 33 -4.43 -11.84 -10.10
N LYS A 34 -3.59 -10.87 -10.47
CA LYS A 34 -3.99 -9.48 -10.75
C LYS A 34 -3.72 -9.05 -12.18
N ILE A 35 -2.82 -9.75 -12.88
CA ILE A 35 -2.52 -9.50 -14.29
C ILE A 35 -3.81 -9.56 -15.12
N ASP A 36 -3.92 -8.68 -16.11
CA ASP A 36 -5.11 -8.45 -16.93
C ASP A 36 -6.33 -7.88 -16.15
N GLY A 37 -6.25 -7.71 -14.83
CA GLY A 37 -7.33 -7.13 -14.04
C GLY A 37 -7.56 -5.63 -14.34
N THR A 38 -8.82 -5.21 -14.23
CA THR A 38 -9.22 -3.78 -14.16
C THR A 38 -8.97 -3.21 -12.77
N MET A 39 -9.00 -1.88 -12.63
CA MET A 39 -8.80 -1.27 -11.31
C MET A 39 -9.78 -1.73 -10.23
N ALA A 40 -11.04 -1.98 -10.59
CA ALA A 40 -12.03 -2.51 -9.68
C ALA A 40 -11.70 -3.97 -9.27
N SER A 41 -11.42 -4.84 -10.23
CA SER A 41 -11.12 -6.25 -9.95
C SER A 41 -9.80 -6.44 -9.17
N ILE A 42 -8.79 -5.63 -9.44
CA ILE A 42 -7.50 -5.69 -8.74
C ILE A 42 -7.69 -5.32 -7.27
N HIS A 43 -8.49 -4.29 -7.00
CA HIS A 43 -8.72 -3.77 -5.65
C HIS A 43 -9.93 -4.36 -4.93
N SER A 44 -10.63 -5.35 -5.49
CA SER A 44 -11.75 -6.01 -4.81
C SER A 44 -11.45 -6.50 -3.38
N PRO A 45 -10.23 -6.92 -3.01
CA PRO A 45 -9.94 -7.31 -1.62
C PRO A 45 -9.71 -6.13 -0.68
N VAL A 46 -9.54 -4.91 -1.19
CA VAL A 46 -9.27 -3.73 -0.38
C VAL A 46 -10.54 -3.38 0.39
N ALA A 47 -10.44 -3.38 1.72
CA ALA A 47 -11.53 -2.97 2.59
C ALA A 47 -12.06 -1.58 2.18
N ARG A 48 -13.38 -1.49 2.04
CA ARG A 48 -14.11 -0.26 1.71
C ARG A 48 -13.77 0.38 0.37
N TYR A 49 -13.20 -0.38 -0.57
CA TYR A 49 -12.81 0.18 -1.87
C TYR A 49 -13.99 0.72 -2.65
N GLU A 50 -15.09 -0.03 -2.74
CA GLU A 50 -16.26 0.37 -3.50
C GLU A 50 -16.93 1.60 -2.89
N GLU A 51 -17.06 1.66 -1.56
CA GLU A 51 -17.69 2.79 -0.89
C GLU A 51 -16.83 4.05 -0.89
N ASP A 52 -15.53 3.93 -0.57
CA ASP A 52 -14.70 5.10 -0.24
C ASP A 52 -13.67 5.45 -1.32
N LEU A 53 -13.20 4.48 -2.12
CA LEU A 53 -11.99 4.65 -2.95
C LEU A 53 -12.25 4.61 -4.46
N ASN A 54 -13.30 3.94 -4.93
CA ASN A 54 -13.51 3.72 -6.35
C ASN A 54 -13.66 5.04 -7.13
N SER A 55 -14.52 5.95 -6.66
CA SER A 55 -14.73 7.26 -7.28
C SER A 55 -13.48 8.16 -7.30
N PRO A 56 -12.76 8.38 -6.16
CA PRO A 56 -11.56 9.20 -6.18
C PRO A 56 -10.43 8.58 -7.00
N VAL A 57 -10.26 7.25 -6.97
CA VAL A 57 -9.26 6.55 -7.80
C VAL A 57 -9.56 6.76 -9.28
N ASN A 58 -10.80 6.56 -9.73
CA ASN A 58 -11.17 6.78 -11.13
C ASN A 58 -10.97 8.24 -11.54
N SER A 59 -11.31 9.18 -10.66
CA SER A 59 -11.08 10.61 -10.90
C SER A 59 -9.60 10.95 -11.10
N VAL A 60 -8.71 10.33 -10.32
CA VAL A 60 -7.26 10.46 -10.50
C VAL A 60 -6.85 9.90 -11.86
N MET A 61 -7.28 8.67 -12.20
CA MET A 61 -6.87 8.01 -13.45
C MET A 61 -7.27 8.84 -14.69
N MET A 62 -8.44 9.47 -14.66
CA MET A 62 -8.90 10.37 -15.73
C MET A 62 -8.07 11.65 -15.86
N ARG A 63 -7.52 12.17 -14.75
CA ARG A 63 -6.77 13.44 -14.71
C ARG A 63 -5.27 13.30 -14.98
N LEU A 64 -4.73 12.07 -14.91
CA LEU A 64 -3.32 11.81 -15.18
C LEU A 64 -2.95 12.20 -16.61
N SER A 65 -1.92 13.04 -16.76
CA SER A 65 -1.27 13.35 -18.04
C SER A 65 0.25 13.16 -17.92
N PRO A 66 0.99 13.12 -19.04
CA PRO A 66 2.45 13.03 -18.99
C PRO A 66 3.12 14.18 -18.22
N GLU A 67 2.49 15.35 -18.17
CA GLU A 67 2.94 16.59 -17.50
C GLU A 67 2.40 16.72 -16.08
N ARG A 68 1.39 15.92 -15.71
CA ARG A 68 0.72 15.95 -14.41
C ARG A 68 0.79 14.57 -13.75
N PRO A 69 1.98 14.09 -13.38
CA PRO A 69 2.10 12.88 -12.58
C PRO A 69 1.52 13.11 -11.18
N MET A 70 1.11 12.03 -10.54
CA MET A 70 0.67 12.03 -9.15
C MET A 70 1.58 11.13 -8.33
N TRP A 71 1.73 11.43 -7.05
CA TRP A 71 2.29 10.49 -6.09
C TRP A 71 1.39 10.37 -4.87
N ARG A 72 1.53 9.26 -4.16
CA ARG A 72 0.86 8.99 -2.89
C ARG A 72 1.75 8.10 -2.03
N ILE A 73 1.35 7.96 -0.77
CA ILE A 73 1.94 6.98 0.14
C ILE A 73 0.86 5.95 0.50
N ASN A 74 1.26 4.68 0.49
CA ASN A 74 0.56 3.62 1.19
C ASN A 74 1.47 3.12 2.32
N TRP A 75 0.89 2.67 3.43
CA TRP A 75 1.66 2.24 4.58
C TRP A 75 0.98 1.05 5.28
N GLY A 76 1.74 0.35 6.10
CA GLY A 76 1.26 -0.69 7.00
C GLY A 76 2.32 -1.06 8.02
N ILE A 77 1.95 -1.94 8.94
CA ILE A 77 2.87 -2.53 9.92
C ILE A 77 2.92 -4.03 9.66
N SER A 78 4.13 -4.58 9.61
CA SER A 78 4.40 -5.99 9.33
C SER A 78 5.15 -6.64 10.49
N ASN A 79 4.91 -7.93 10.65
CA ASN A 79 5.65 -8.80 11.57
C ASN A 79 6.90 -9.43 10.92
N HIS A 80 7.29 -8.98 9.72
CA HIS A 80 8.50 -9.46 9.07
C HIS A 80 9.13 -8.38 8.16
N PRO A 81 10.48 -8.25 8.09
CA PRO A 81 11.15 -7.18 7.35
C PRO A 81 11.32 -7.43 5.85
N ALA A 82 11.06 -8.66 5.37
CA ALA A 82 11.32 -9.01 3.98
C ALA A 82 10.56 -8.09 2.99
N LEU A 83 11.21 -7.73 1.89
CA LEU A 83 10.55 -6.97 0.83
C LEU A 83 9.52 -7.83 0.07
N PHE A 84 9.90 -9.07 -0.26
CA PHE A 84 9.04 -10.01 -0.98
C PHE A 84 8.07 -10.73 -0.05
N GLN A 85 6.83 -10.24 0.03
CA GLN A 85 5.75 -10.85 0.84
C GLN A 85 4.49 -11.02 -0.04
N PRO A 86 4.42 -12.03 -0.93
CA PRO A 86 3.28 -12.22 -1.82
C PRO A 86 2.01 -12.72 -1.11
N ASP A 87 2.16 -13.34 0.06
CA ASP A 87 1.08 -13.93 0.84
C ASP A 87 0.94 -13.25 2.20
N THR A 88 -0.23 -13.42 2.83
CA THR A 88 -0.42 -13.05 4.23
C THR A 88 0.45 -13.96 5.12
N PRO A 89 1.40 -13.43 5.90
CA PRO A 89 2.21 -14.23 6.79
C PRO A 89 1.35 -14.78 7.95
N PRO A 90 1.78 -15.87 8.62
CA PRO A 90 1.15 -16.30 9.86
C PRO A 90 1.10 -15.16 10.88
N MET A 91 -0.01 -15.07 11.61
CA MET A 91 -0.14 -14.11 12.71
C MET A 91 0.75 -14.53 13.88
N THR A 92 1.37 -13.54 14.51
CA THR A 92 2.28 -13.71 15.66
C THR A 92 1.86 -12.78 16.81
N PRO A 93 0.66 -12.93 17.43
CA PRO A 93 0.13 -11.98 18.41
C PRO A 93 1.08 -11.69 19.59
N GLU A 94 1.91 -12.67 19.95
CA GLU A 94 2.89 -12.56 21.03
C GLU A 94 4.11 -11.70 20.69
N MET A 95 4.34 -11.36 19.41
CA MET A 95 5.48 -10.53 18.99
C MET A 95 5.47 -9.18 19.70
N ASP A 96 6.64 -8.71 20.12
CA ASP A 96 6.81 -7.37 20.67
C ASP A 96 6.64 -6.32 19.57
N ALA A 97 5.91 -5.24 19.86
CA ALA A 97 5.73 -4.13 18.93
C ALA A 97 7.08 -3.50 18.52
N ALA A 98 8.05 -3.43 19.44
CA ALA A 98 9.38 -2.88 19.16
C ALA A 98 10.14 -3.68 18.08
N ASP A 99 9.79 -4.96 17.90
CA ASP A 99 10.37 -5.87 16.91
C ASP A 99 9.58 -5.93 15.61
N MET A 100 8.45 -5.22 15.48
CA MET A 100 7.71 -5.11 14.23
C MET A 100 8.33 -4.08 13.29
N TRP A 101 7.82 -3.98 12.06
CA TRP A 101 8.34 -3.09 11.03
C TRP A 101 7.26 -2.21 10.42
N PHE A 102 7.56 -0.92 10.29
CA PHE A 102 6.81 -0.01 9.44
C PHE A 102 7.17 -0.27 7.99
N ARG A 103 6.17 -0.51 7.14
CA ARG A 103 6.33 -0.71 5.69
C ARG A 103 5.64 0.42 4.96
N VAL A 104 6.38 1.16 4.15
CA VAL A 104 5.88 2.32 3.40
C VAL A 104 6.13 2.11 1.92
N GLU A 105 5.11 2.39 1.12
CA GLU A 105 5.17 2.38 -0.33
C GLU A 105 5.03 3.81 -0.84
N TRP A 106 6.10 4.34 -1.40
CA TRP A 106 6.07 5.57 -2.19
C TRP A 106 5.63 5.23 -3.60
N GLN A 107 4.47 5.74 -3.96
CA GLN A 107 3.75 5.33 -5.15
C GLN A 107 3.68 6.49 -6.12
N THR A 108 4.07 6.29 -7.39
CA THR A 108 3.94 7.31 -8.43
C THR A 108 3.12 6.80 -9.60
N LEU A 109 2.29 7.68 -10.18
CA LEU A 109 1.49 7.40 -11.36
C LEU A 109 1.74 8.45 -12.43
N ARG A 110 1.99 8.01 -13.66
CA ARG A 110 2.19 8.90 -14.81
C ARG A 110 1.64 8.29 -16.08
N ARG A 111 0.94 9.11 -16.88
CA ARG A 111 0.54 8.72 -18.23
C ARG A 111 1.74 8.75 -19.18
N LEU A 112 1.92 7.69 -19.96
CA LEU A 112 3.01 7.56 -20.92
C LEU A 112 2.70 8.38 -22.19
N PRO A 113 3.65 9.21 -22.68
CA PRO A 113 3.37 10.20 -23.71
C PRO A 113 3.09 9.61 -25.10
N ILE A 114 3.60 8.42 -25.39
CA ILE A 114 3.45 7.78 -26.71
C ILE A 114 2.25 6.83 -26.73
N THR A 115 2.13 5.97 -25.72
CA THR A 115 1.12 4.89 -25.70
C THR A 115 -0.18 5.29 -25.00
N GLY A 116 -0.20 6.38 -24.24
CA GLY A 116 -1.35 6.78 -23.44
C GLY A 116 -1.64 5.89 -22.22
N GLY A 117 -0.89 4.79 -22.04
CA GLY A 117 -0.94 3.91 -20.87
C GLY A 117 -0.46 4.60 -19.59
N ILE A 118 -0.58 3.93 -18.45
CA ILE A 118 -0.19 4.46 -17.14
C ILE A 118 0.95 3.63 -16.58
N LEU A 119 2.07 4.28 -16.25
CA LEU A 119 3.12 3.71 -15.43
C LEU A 119 2.79 3.97 -13.97
N PHE A 120 2.76 2.91 -13.18
CA PHE A 120 2.64 2.93 -11.73
C PHE A 120 3.93 2.37 -11.12
N THR A 121 4.63 3.16 -10.32
CA THR A 121 5.83 2.71 -9.59
C THR A 121 5.52 2.58 -8.10
N ILE A 122 6.13 1.58 -7.46
CA ILE A 122 5.94 1.29 -6.04
C ILE A 122 7.33 1.09 -5.42
N ARG A 123 7.80 2.11 -4.69
CA ARG A 123 9.03 2.04 -3.94
C ARG A 123 8.74 1.66 -2.50
N THR A 124 9.17 0.47 -2.10
CA THR A 124 9.00 0.00 -0.72
C THR A 124 10.18 0.39 0.17
N TYR A 125 9.86 0.91 1.35
CA TYR A 125 10.76 1.12 2.48
C TYR A 125 10.29 0.30 3.66
N VAL A 126 11.24 -0.23 4.45
CA VAL A 126 10.98 -1.00 5.66
C VAL A 126 11.88 -0.44 6.76
N GLU A 127 11.29 -0.12 7.90
CA GLU A 127 11.97 0.44 9.07
C GLU A 127 11.49 -0.29 10.32
N LYS A 128 12.39 -0.61 11.25
CA LYS A 128 12.01 -1.26 12.51
C LYS A 128 11.22 -0.25 13.37
N LEU A 129 10.16 -0.68 14.06
CA LEU A 129 9.36 0.24 14.87
C LEU A 129 10.17 0.87 16.00
N SER A 130 11.13 0.16 16.58
CA SER A 130 12.06 0.73 17.56
C SER A 130 12.90 1.88 17.00
N ASP A 131 13.32 1.82 15.73
CA ASP A 131 14.04 2.93 15.09
C ASP A 131 13.07 4.08 14.74
N PHE A 132 11.85 3.75 14.30
CA PHE A 132 10.80 4.73 14.01
C PHE A 132 10.43 5.54 15.28
N MET A 133 10.43 4.92 16.45
CA MET A 133 10.17 5.60 17.73
C MET A 133 11.19 6.69 18.04
N GLU A 134 12.39 6.66 17.44
CA GLU A 134 13.39 7.71 17.63
C GLU A 134 13.16 8.97 16.79
N ARG A 135 12.12 8.97 15.94
CA ARG A 135 11.72 10.13 15.13
C ARG A 135 11.01 11.21 15.95
N ASP A 136 10.68 12.31 15.28
CA ASP A 136 9.97 13.44 15.86
C ASP A 136 8.68 13.00 16.55
N GLN A 137 8.52 13.41 17.82
CA GLN A 137 7.39 12.99 18.65
C GLN A 137 6.01 13.24 18.02
N PRO A 138 5.73 14.40 17.37
CA PRO A 138 4.44 14.61 16.70
C PRO A 138 4.14 13.58 15.62
N LEU A 139 5.15 13.14 14.86
CA LEU A 139 4.98 12.12 13.84
C LEU A 139 4.62 10.76 14.45
N VAL A 140 5.27 10.39 15.56
CA VAL A 140 4.98 9.13 16.27
C VAL A 140 3.54 9.15 16.80
N GLN A 141 3.12 10.28 17.37
CA GLN A 141 1.77 10.48 17.90
C GLN A 141 0.70 10.47 16.80
N ASP A 142 0.95 11.10 15.65
CA ASP A 142 0.04 11.04 14.49
C ASP A 142 -0.19 9.59 14.01
N ILE A 143 0.87 8.76 14.00
CA ILE A 143 0.75 7.34 13.65
C ILE A 143 0.00 6.56 14.75
N ALA A 144 0.23 6.85 16.03
CA ALA A 144 -0.50 6.23 17.13
C ALA A 144 -2.01 6.46 16.99
N GLU A 145 -2.40 7.72 16.78
CA GLU A 145 -3.79 8.11 16.56
C GLU A 145 -4.37 7.42 15.32
N LEU A 146 -3.60 7.34 14.23
CA LEU A 146 -4.05 6.70 13.00
C LEU A 146 -4.30 5.21 13.20
N VAL A 147 -3.38 4.48 13.86
CA VAL A 147 -3.54 3.06 14.17
C VAL A 147 -4.77 2.81 15.05
N ASN A 148 -5.07 3.72 15.97
CA ASN A 148 -6.24 3.64 16.84
C ASN A 148 -7.54 3.96 16.09
N LYS A 149 -7.53 4.93 15.16
CA LYS A 149 -8.73 5.45 14.47
C LYS A 149 -9.07 4.73 13.16
N ILE A 150 -8.15 3.96 12.56
CA ILE A 150 -8.48 3.22 11.33
C ILE A 150 -9.68 2.30 11.57
N HIS A 151 -10.59 2.22 10.60
CA HIS A 151 -11.77 1.37 10.70
C HIS A 151 -11.39 -0.12 10.85
N GLU A 152 -12.24 -0.92 11.49
CA GLU A 152 -11.92 -2.32 11.82
C GLU A 152 -11.60 -3.17 10.59
N ASP A 153 -12.44 -3.10 9.56
CA ASP A 153 -12.20 -3.81 8.30
C ASP A 153 -10.87 -3.43 7.62
N VAL A 154 -10.47 -2.15 7.68
CA VAL A 154 -9.18 -1.66 7.17
C VAL A 154 -8.03 -2.22 8.01
N ALA A 155 -8.18 -2.29 9.34
CA ALA A 155 -7.17 -2.88 10.20
C ALA A 155 -7.02 -4.39 9.99
N VAL A 156 -8.13 -5.10 9.74
CA VAL A 156 -8.11 -6.52 9.36
C VAL A 156 -7.42 -6.70 8.01
N TYR A 157 -7.80 -5.91 7.00
CA TYR A 157 -7.17 -5.94 5.66
C TYR A 157 -5.67 -5.66 5.71
N LYS A 158 -5.24 -4.66 6.50
CA LYS A 158 -3.82 -4.35 6.72
C LYS A 158 -3.13 -5.32 7.69
N SER A 159 -3.84 -6.28 8.27
CA SER A 159 -3.39 -7.21 9.32
C SER A 159 -2.76 -6.51 10.54
N ILE A 160 -3.27 -5.33 10.86
CA ILE A 160 -2.92 -4.55 12.05
C ILE A 160 -3.80 -4.95 13.23
N ALA A 161 -5.04 -5.39 12.99
CA ALA A 161 -6.04 -5.66 14.02
C ALA A 161 -5.53 -6.53 15.20
N PRO A 162 -4.81 -7.66 14.99
CA PRO A 162 -4.30 -8.49 16.09
C PRO A 162 -3.26 -7.80 16.98
N TYR A 163 -2.66 -6.72 16.49
CA TYR A 163 -1.58 -5.99 17.16
C TYR A 163 -2.01 -4.60 17.61
N ARG A 164 -3.23 -4.14 17.27
CA ARG A 164 -3.62 -2.72 17.39
C ARG A 164 -3.41 -2.18 18.80
N GLU A 165 -3.92 -2.87 19.81
CA GLU A 165 -3.79 -2.41 21.21
C GLU A 165 -2.33 -2.32 21.66
N LYS A 166 -1.52 -3.34 21.33
CA LYS A 166 -0.10 -3.38 21.66
C LYS A 166 0.69 -2.30 20.93
N LEU A 167 0.39 -2.08 19.65
CA LEU A 167 1.00 -1.03 18.84
C LEU A 167 0.66 0.35 19.37
N PHE A 168 -0.61 0.61 19.68
CA PHE A 168 -1.04 1.88 20.26
C PHE A 168 -0.33 2.13 21.60
N ALA A 169 -0.38 1.16 22.52
CA ALA A 169 0.31 1.27 23.81
C ALA A 169 1.83 1.49 23.66
N TYR A 170 2.46 0.87 22.66
CA TYR A 170 3.87 1.06 22.35
C TYR A 170 4.17 2.49 21.87
N PHE A 171 3.39 3.03 20.92
CA PHE A 171 3.59 4.39 20.44
C PHE A 171 3.35 5.45 21.54
N GLU A 172 2.39 5.21 22.45
CA GLU A 172 2.11 6.10 23.60
C GLU A 172 3.24 6.17 24.64
N THR A 173 4.26 5.30 24.55
CA THR A 173 5.43 5.38 25.45
C THR A 173 6.40 6.50 25.12
N ARG A 174 6.17 7.23 24.02
CA ARG A 174 7.00 8.35 23.52
C ARG A 174 6.38 9.71 23.81
#